data_AF-A0A672GWL7-F1
#
_entry.id   AF-A0A672GWL7-F1
#
_cell.length_a   1.000
_cell.length_b   1.000
_cell.length_c   1.000
_cell.angle_alpha   90.00
_cell.angle_beta   90.00
_cell.angle_gamma   90.00
#
_symmetry.space_group_name_H-M   'P 1'
#
loop_
_entity.id
_entity.type
_entity.pdbx_description
1 polymer ?
#
loop_
_entity_poly.entity_id
_entity_poly.type
_entity_poly.pdbx_seq_one_letter_code
_entity_poly.pdbx_strand_id
1 'polypeptide(L)'
;MHRFCDHVKSHFSTEDCLPESFTIILAKSLPLPVENEESRPRVDLVVFIINLTSELSFQSAEASLKYLDPGYFLGKACFMVTNGTRAF
;
A
#
# COMPACT_ATOMS: atom_id res chain seq x y z
N MET A 1 -1.39 5.23 -11.73
CA MET A 1 -1.76 4.08 -10.89
C MET A 1 -1.40 2.74 -11.54
N HIS A 2 -1.84 2.42 -12.76
CA HIS A 2 -1.46 1.17 -13.47
C HIS A 2 0.06 0.90 -13.50
N ARG A 3 0.87 1.83 -14.06
CA ARG A 3 2.35 1.67 -14.09
C ARG A 3 2.99 1.46 -12.72
N PHE A 4 2.41 2.02 -11.67
CA PHE A 4 2.93 1.87 -10.31
C PHE A 4 2.59 0.50 -9.75
N CYS A 5 1.40 -0.02 -10.03
CA CYS A 5 1.02 -1.38 -9.66
C CYS A 5 1.91 -2.40 -10.39
N ASP A 6 2.24 -2.14 -11.66
CA ASP A 6 3.17 -2.95 -12.43
C ASP A 6 4.60 -2.88 -11.86
N HIS A 7 5.04 -1.69 -11.43
CA HIS A 7 6.34 -1.49 -10.81
C HIS A 7 6.46 -2.13 -9.41
N VAL A 8 5.43 -2.01 -8.57
CA VAL A 8 5.36 -2.70 -7.27
C VAL A 8 5.30 -4.21 -7.48
N LYS A 9 4.48 -4.71 -8.41
CA LYS A 9 4.50 -6.13 -8.80
C LYS A 9 5.90 -6.56 -9.24
N SER A 10 6.58 -5.77 -10.08
CA SER A 10 7.94 -6.06 -10.52
C SER A 10 8.98 -6.02 -9.40
N HIS A 11 8.77 -5.23 -8.34
CA HIS A 11 9.69 -5.15 -7.19
C HIS A 11 9.46 -6.26 -6.15
N PHE A 12 8.23 -6.76 -6.02
CA PHE A 12 7.88 -7.86 -5.11
C PHE A 12 7.92 -9.24 -5.80
N SER A 13 7.85 -9.31 -7.13
CA SER A 13 8.18 -10.50 -7.92
C SER A 13 9.68 -10.54 -8.21
N THR A 14 10.49 -10.86 -7.22
CA THR A 14 11.78 -11.50 -7.50
C THR A 14 11.52 -12.95 -7.90
N GLU A 15 11.98 -13.37 -9.07
CA GLU A 15 11.78 -14.71 -9.67
C GLU A 15 12.43 -15.88 -8.89
N ASP A 16 12.77 -15.72 -7.60
CA ASP A 16 13.55 -16.68 -6.81
C ASP A 16 12.92 -17.05 -5.44
N CYS A 17 11.59 -16.99 -5.31
CA CYS A 17 10.91 -17.62 -4.16
C CYS A 17 9.83 -18.58 -4.65
N LEU A 18 9.75 -19.75 -4.00
CA LEU A 18 8.74 -20.80 -4.18
C LEU A 18 7.32 -20.20 -4.30
N PRO A 19 6.34 -20.89 -4.93
CA PRO A 19 5.05 -20.32 -5.33
C PRO A 19 4.14 -20.12 -4.12
N GLU A 20 4.52 -19.27 -3.19
CA GLU A 20 3.60 -18.66 -2.24
C GLU A 20 2.83 -17.60 -3.01
N SER A 21 1.59 -17.92 -3.36
CA SER A 21 0.69 -17.00 -4.05
C SER A 21 0.45 -15.78 -3.17
N PHE A 22 1.02 -14.64 -3.53
CA PHE A 22 0.73 -13.37 -2.86
C PHE A 22 -0.49 -12.70 -3.50
N THR A 23 -1.37 -12.15 -2.67
CA THR A 23 -2.55 -11.39 -3.14
C THR A 23 -2.29 -9.90 -2.98
N ILE A 24 -2.43 -9.13 -4.06
CA ILE A 24 -2.32 -7.68 -4.02
C ILE A 24 -3.71 -7.07 -4.01
N ILE A 25 -4.01 -6.31 -2.95
CA ILE A 25 -5.21 -5.49 -2.85
C ILE A 25 -4.84 -4.04 -3.10
N LEU A 26 -5.51 -3.40 -4.04
CA LEU A 26 -5.32 -1.98 -4.35
C LEU A 26 -6.52 -1.18 -3.87
N ALA A 27 -6.25 -0.12 -3.13
CA ALA A 27 -7.26 0.79 -2.62
C ALA A 27 -6.83 2.23 -2.81
N LYS A 28 -7.80 3.14 -2.98
CA LYS A 28 -7.53 4.58 -3.07
C LYS A 28 -7.35 5.22 -1.69
N SER A 29 -8.03 4.69 -0.67
CA SER A 29 -8.04 5.17 0.70
C SER A 29 -8.64 4.10 1.62
N LEU A 30 -8.52 4.29 2.93
CA LEU A 30 -9.23 3.52 3.95
C LEU A 30 -10.39 4.33 4.56
N PRO A 31 -11.43 3.67 5.10
CA PRO A 31 -11.61 2.21 5.17
C PRO A 31 -11.91 1.61 3.79
N LEU A 32 -11.64 0.31 3.65
CA LEU A 32 -12.05 -0.40 2.45
C LEU A 32 -13.60 -0.47 2.40
N PRO A 33 -14.19 -0.54 1.21
CA PRO A 33 -15.64 -0.65 1.07
C PRO A 33 -16.16 -1.91 1.76
N VAL A 34 -17.33 -1.84 2.40
CA VAL A 34 -17.90 -2.95 3.18
C VAL A 34 -18.36 -4.14 2.32
N GLU A 35 -18.39 -3.96 1.00
CA GLU A 35 -18.68 -5.05 0.09
C GLU A 35 -17.55 -6.09 0.17
N ASN A 36 -17.91 -7.36 0.39
CA ASN A 36 -16.99 -8.50 0.47
C ASN A 36 -16.06 -8.52 1.69
N GLU A 37 -16.42 -7.88 2.81
CA GLU A 37 -15.64 -7.98 4.07
C GLU A 37 -15.42 -9.44 4.49
N GLU A 38 -16.46 -10.29 4.41
CA GLU A 38 -16.38 -11.69 4.85
C GLU A 38 -15.46 -12.57 3.99
N SER A 39 -15.30 -12.21 2.71
CA SER A 39 -14.42 -12.93 1.77
C SER A 39 -13.10 -12.23 1.53
N ARG A 40 -12.86 -11.08 2.21
CA ARG A 40 -11.63 -10.32 2.02
C ARG A 40 -10.45 -11.11 2.56
N PRO A 41 -9.41 -11.35 1.73
CA PRO A 41 -8.21 -12.00 2.21
C PRO A 41 -7.53 -11.13 3.27
N ARG A 42 -6.90 -11.79 4.24
CA ARG A 42 -6.13 -11.11 5.29
C ARG A 42 -5.03 -10.25 4.65
N VAL A 43 -4.85 -9.05 5.18
CA VAL A 43 -3.78 -8.15 4.76
C VAL A 43 -2.60 -8.34 5.69
N ASP A 44 -1.48 -8.86 5.16
CA ASP A 44 -0.28 -9.06 5.97
C ASP A 44 0.65 -7.84 5.98
N LEU A 45 0.54 -6.97 4.97
CA LEU A 45 1.32 -5.75 4.79
C LEU A 45 0.47 -4.65 4.13
N VAL A 46 0.56 -3.42 4.65
CA VAL A 46 -0.04 -2.22 4.05
C VAL A 46 1.05 -1.27 3.58
N VAL A 47 0.98 -0.86 2.32
CA VAL A 47 1.91 0.10 1.71
C VAL A 47 1.15 1.38 1.38
N PHE A 48 1.46 2.47 2.09
CA PHE A 48 0.93 3.80 1.77
C PHE A 48 1.83 4.45 0.72
N ILE A 49 1.26 4.67 -0.46
CA ILE A 49 1.98 5.28 -1.58
C ILE A 49 1.67 6.77 -1.57
N ILE A 50 2.68 7.58 -1.30
CA ILE A 50 2.53 9.02 -1.16
C ILE A 50 3.26 9.71 -2.31
N ASN A 51 2.51 10.47 -3.12
CA ASN A 51 3.09 11.36 -4.12
C ASN A 51 3.32 12.75 -3.52
N LEU A 52 4.58 13.15 -3.33
CA LEU A 52 4.93 14.43 -2.69
C LEU A 52 4.54 15.66 -3.50
N THR A 53 4.30 15.52 -4.80
CA THR A 53 3.81 16.64 -5.63
C THR A 53 2.29 16.80 -5.57
N SER A 54 1.58 15.95 -4.80
CA SER A 54 0.13 15.95 -4.68
C SER A 54 -0.29 16.02 -3.22
N GLU A 55 -0.74 17.21 -2.79
CA GLU A 55 -1.26 17.41 -1.44
C GLU A 55 -2.42 16.45 -1.13
N LEU A 56 -3.30 16.21 -2.11
CA LEU A 56 -4.40 15.24 -1.99
C LEU A 56 -3.90 13.82 -1.71
N SER A 57 -2.75 13.41 -2.27
CA SER A 57 -2.15 12.11 -1.99
C SER A 57 -1.70 12.01 -0.53
N PHE A 58 -1.13 13.09 0.01
CA PHE A 58 -0.69 13.16 1.40
C PHE A 58 -1.89 13.15 2.37
N GLN A 59 -2.88 14.02 2.12
CA GLN A 59 -4.11 14.09 2.92
C GLN A 59 -4.89 12.76 2.92
N SER A 60 -4.95 12.08 1.77
CA SER A 60 -5.59 10.76 1.68
C SER A 60 -4.86 9.71 2.52
N ALA A 61 -3.52 9.69 2.47
CA ALA A 61 -2.72 8.79 3.30
C ALA A 61 -2.93 9.10 4.79
N GLU A 62 -2.85 10.38 5.19
CA GLU A 62 -3.08 10.83 6.56
C GLU A 62 -4.47 10.44 7.08
N ALA A 63 -5.52 10.68 6.29
CA ALA A 63 -6.89 10.30 6.65
C ALA A 63 -7.04 8.77 6.79
N SER A 64 -6.38 8.01 5.91
CA SER A 64 -6.45 6.54 5.89
C SER A 64 -5.77 5.89 7.10
N LEU A 65 -4.72 6.50 7.66
CA LEU A 65 -3.99 5.96 8.82
C LEU A 65 -4.90 5.76 10.05
N LYS A 66 -5.96 6.57 10.18
CA LYS A 66 -6.91 6.51 11.31
C LYS A 66 -7.71 5.20 11.36
N TYR A 67 -7.81 4.49 10.24
CA TYR A 67 -8.55 3.25 10.11
C TYR A 67 -7.65 2.01 10.18
N LEU A 68 -6.33 2.20 10.26
CA LEU A 68 -5.39 1.10 10.34
C LEU A 68 -5.26 0.62 11.79
N ASP A 69 -5.32 -0.69 12.00
CA ASP A 69 -5.08 -1.26 13.31
C ASP A 69 -3.65 -0.92 13.78
N PRO A 70 -3.46 -0.42 15.02
CA PRO A 70 -2.15 0.00 15.51
C PRO A 70 -1.07 -1.08 15.45
N GLY A 71 -1.46 -2.36 15.51
CA GLY A 71 -0.55 -3.50 15.39
C GLY A 71 0.15 -3.57 14.02
N TYR A 72 -0.37 -2.92 12.98
CA TYR A 72 0.32 -2.85 11.69
C TYR A 72 1.59 -2.00 11.75
N PHE A 73 1.67 -1.01 12.63
CA PHE A 73 2.88 -0.19 12.78
C PHE A 73 4.07 -0.97 13.38
N LEU A 74 3.83 -2.20 13.88
CA LEU A 74 4.86 -3.12 14.33
C LEU A 74 5.51 -3.90 13.16
N GLY A 75 5.83 -3.19 12.07
CA GLY A 75 6.54 -3.75 10.90
C GLY A 75 5.67 -4.26 9.75
N LYS A 76 4.35 -4.03 9.77
CA LYS A 76 3.40 -4.41 8.70
C LYS A 76 2.78 -3.21 7.97
N ALA A 77 3.28 -2.02 8.23
CA ALA A 77 2.92 -0.80 7.52
C ALA A 77 4.22 -0.14 7.03
N CYS A 78 4.26 0.25 5.77
CA CYS A 78 5.36 1.04 5.23
C CYS A 78 4.85 2.19 4.35
N PHE A 79 5.67 3.23 4.24
CA PHE A 79 5.40 4.39 3.42
C PHE A 79 6.34 4.39 2.23
N MET A 80 5.78 4.35 1.03
CA MET A 80 6.53 4.47 -0.20
C MET A 80 6.30 5.87 -0.77
N VAL A 81 7.35 6.67 -0.75
CA VAL A 81 7.29 8.06 -1.23
C VAL A 81 7.74 8.12 -2.68
N THR A 82 6.97 8.82 -3.50
CA THR A 82 7.27 9.04 -4.93
C THR A 82 7.44 10.53 -5.20
N ASN A 83 8.21 10.85 -6.26
CA ASN A 83 8.53 12.23 -6.67
C ASN A 83 9.18 13.08 -5.56
N GLY A 84 9.86 12.43 -4.62
CA GLY A 84 10.74 13.13 -3.69
C GLY A 84 11.97 13.64 -4.42
N THR A 85 12.35 14.89 -4.15
CA THR A 85 13.67 15.38 -4.52
C THR A 85 14.70 14.59 -3.73
N ARG A 86 15.74 14.08 -4.40
CA ARG A 86 16.88 13.47 -3.70
C ARG A 86 17.54 14.57 -2.88
N ALA A 87 17.62 14.40 -1.56
CA ALA A 87 18.47 15.26 -0.74
C ALA A 87 19.94 14.97 -1.12
N PHE A 88 20.69 16.02 -1.46
CA PHE A 88 22.10 15.96 -1.81
C PHE A 88 22.99 15.89 -0.57
#